data_AF-A0AAW0ATQ1-F1
#
_entry.id   AF-A0AAW0ATQ1-F1
#
_cell.length_a   1.000
_cell.length_b   1.000
_cell.length_c   1.000
_cell.angle_alpha   90.00
_cell.angle_beta   90.00
_cell.angle_gamma   90.00
#
_symmetry.space_group_name_H-M   'P 1'
#
loop_
_entity.id
_entity.type
_entity.pdbx_description
1 polymer ?
#
loop_
_entity_poly.entity_id
_entity_poly.type
_entity_poly.pdbx_seq_one_letter_code
_entity_poly.pdbx_strand_id
1 'polypeptide(L)'
;FIQVRLLKHTVAQAFAKKDLEEAVCKVDRTDRGFKVGLAFEFKDYVLAFLTLDLLIQVHFYFSVTCYWSPNRASLASQPHVYLDFPRFLEDAVKWIADRRNVQSNRSGNAMTLVRTSTEIFAGAGVYSMHELWHMAGLAPNLTEAEVFDSPSRTVRLCASYYHFAKEAHTTLWLAVVFESILSIIC
;
A
#
# COMPACT_ATOMS: atom_id res chain seq x y z
N PHE A 1 -2.94 13.47 -12.76
CA PHE A 1 -3.47 12.51 -11.76
C PHE A 1 -2.36 12.17 -10.78
N ILE A 2 -2.69 11.94 -9.51
CA ILE A 2 -1.73 11.59 -8.46
C ILE A 2 -2.18 10.27 -7.83
N GLN A 3 -1.26 9.33 -7.66
CA GLN A 3 -1.50 8.14 -6.84
C GLN A 3 -0.60 8.25 -5.61
N VAL A 4 -1.23 8.25 -4.44
CA VAL A 4 -0.54 8.36 -3.15
C VAL A 4 -0.72 7.04 -2.42
N ARG A 5 0.39 6.41 -2.02
CA ARG A 5 0.40 5.25 -1.13
C ARG A 5 0.92 5.71 0.23
N LEU A 6 0.04 5.75 1.22
CA LEU A 6 0.35 6.08 2.61
C LEU A 6 0.72 4.78 3.31
N LEU A 7 2.02 4.51 3.51
CA LEU A 7 2.48 3.18 3.92
C LEU A 7 2.47 2.97 5.45
N LYS A 8 2.58 4.04 6.24
CA LYS A 8 2.51 4.00 7.72
C LYS A 8 1.97 5.30 8.32
N HIS A 9 1.35 5.17 9.50
CA HIS A 9 0.98 6.22 10.46
C HIS A 9 0.86 7.62 9.83
N THR A 10 -0.11 7.76 8.93
CA THR A 10 -0.39 9.04 8.28
C THR A 10 -1.71 9.59 8.79
N VAL A 11 -1.73 10.86 9.20
CA VAL A 11 -2.94 11.58 9.59
C VAL A 11 -3.16 12.71 8.58
N ALA A 12 -4.35 12.76 7.98
CA ALA A 12 -4.75 13.90 7.18
C ALA A 12 -5.22 15.03 8.12
N GLN A 13 -4.63 16.21 7.99
CA GLN A 13 -4.96 17.39 8.77
C GLN A 13 -5.11 18.60 7.86
N ALA A 14 -6.21 19.33 8.01
CA ALA A 14 -6.39 20.61 7.35
C ALA A 14 -5.76 21.72 8.20
N PHE A 15 -4.97 22.58 7.56
CA PHE A 15 -4.42 23.80 8.16
C PHE A 15 -4.98 25.01 7.44
N ALA A 16 -5.22 26.11 8.14
CA ALA A 16 -5.29 27.40 7.46
C ALA A 16 -3.92 27.67 6.83
N LYS A 17 -3.89 28.23 5.62
CA LYS A 17 -2.64 28.47 4.90
C LYS A 17 -1.63 29.28 5.73
N LYS A 18 -2.14 30.31 6.44
CA LYS A 18 -1.37 31.15 7.36
C LYS A 18 -0.73 30.34 8.49
N ASP A 19 -1.45 29.42 9.11
CA ASP A 19 -0.94 28.63 10.23
C ASP A 19 0.17 27.68 9.78
N LEU A 20 0.03 27.10 8.58
CA LEU A 20 1.08 26.26 8.03
C LEU A 20 2.36 27.07 7.77
N GLU A 21 2.25 28.24 7.15
CA GLU A 21 3.39 29.09 6.77
C GLU A 21 4.07 29.76 7.97
N GLU A 22 3.28 30.25 8.93
CA GLU A 22 3.75 31.05 10.05
C GLU A 22 4.08 30.24 11.30
N ALA A 23 3.42 29.09 11.51
CA ALA A 23 3.69 28.23 12.66
C ALA A 23 4.43 26.94 12.26
N VAL A 24 3.83 26.12 11.40
CA VAL A 24 4.35 24.76 11.13
C VAL A 24 5.68 24.77 10.37
N CYS A 25 5.83 25.65 9.38
CA CYS A 25 7.04 25.77 8.58
C CYS A 25 8.17 26.51 9.29
N LYS A 26 7.91 27.18 10.42
CA LYS A 26 8.91 27.91 11.21
C LYS A 26 9.57 27.06 12.30
N VAL A 27 8.97 25.93 12.66
CA VAL A 27 9.53 24.97 13.62
C VAL A 27 10.31 23.89 12.87
N ASP A 28 11.50 23.55 13.37
CA ASP A 28 12.29 22.46 12.77
C ASP A 28 11.51 21.13 12.81
N ARG A 29 11.77 20.29 11.81
CA ARG A 29 11.18 18.96 11.71
C ARG A 29 11.49 18.05 12.90
N THR A 30 12.59 18.27 13.63
CA THR A 30 12.94 17.48 14.82
C THR A 30 12.09 17.86 16.03
N ASP A 31 11.68 19.13 16.12
CA ASP A 31 11.09 19.68 17.34
C ASP A 31 9.56 19.58 17.34
N ARG A 32 8.94 19.57 16.16
CA ARG A 32 7.47 19.53 15.99
C ARG A 32 6.82 18.18 16.29
N GLY A 33 7.60 17.09 16.41
CA GLY A 33 7.09 15.75 16.72
C GLY A 33 6.34 15.02 15.59
N PHE A 34 6.19 15.62 14.41
CA PHE A 34 5.63 15.00 13.20
C PHE A 34 6.36 15.49 11.94
N LYS A 35 6.05 14.95 10.76
CA LYS A 35 6.56 15.42 9.48
C LYS A 35 5.44 15.57 8.45
N VAL A 36 5.48 16.63 7.66
CA VAL A 36 4.57 16.79 6.51
C VAL A 36 5.15 16.02 5.35
N GLY A 37 4.51 14.92 4.92
CA GLY A 37 5.01 14.11 3.81
C GLY A 37 4.33 14.38 2.47
N LEU A 38 3.09 14.89 2.49
CA LEU A 38 2.39 15.43 1.31
C LEU A 38 1.47 16.55 1.75
N ALA A 39 1.31 17.61 0.96
CA ALA A 39 0.33 18.65 1.20
C ALA A 39 -0.32 19.08 -0.10
N PHE A 40 -1.65 19.26 -0.09
CA PHE A 40 -2.41 19.87 -1.18
C PHE A 40 -2.84 21.26 -0.75
N GLU A 41 -2.32 22.26 -1.46
CA GLU A 41 -2.67 23.65 -1.25
C GLU A 41 -3.97 24.00 -1.99
N PHE A 42 -4.92 24.57 -1.24
CA PHE A 42 -6.11 25.21 -1.76
C PHE A 42 -6.03 26.71 -1.47
N LYS A 43 -7.06 27.47 -1.87
CA LYS A 43 -7.04 28.94 -1.76
C LYS A 43 -6.70 29.44 -0.35
N ASP A 44 -7.45 28.98 0.65
CA ASP A 44 -7.34 29.46 2.04
C ASP A 44 -6.83 28.38 3.01
N TYR A 45 -6.74 27.13 2.56
CA TYR A 45 -6.43 25.96 3.39
C TYR A 45 -5.41 25.04 2.72
N VAL A 46 -4.69 24.27 3.53
CA VAL A 46 -3.80 23.21 3.06
C VAL A 46 -4.21 21.90 3.71
N LEU A 47 -4.52 20.88 2.90
CA LEU A 47 -4.71 19.52 3.38
C LEU A 47 -3.35 18.82 3.42
N ALA A 48 -2.80 18.65 4.60
CA ALA A 48 -1.50 18.02 4.83
C ALA A 48 -1.66 16.57 5.33
N PHE A 49 -0.80 15.69 4.86
CA PHE A 49 -0.67 14.31 5.28
C PHE A 49 0.57 14.20 6.17
N LEU A 50 0.33 14.16 7.48
CA LEU A 50 1.34 14.15 8.52
C LEU A 50 1.77 12.73 8.82
N THR A 51 3.06 12.49 9.03
CA THR A 51 3.65 11.17 9.30
C THR A 51 4.87 11.30 10.21
N LEU A 52 5.19 10.29 11.00
CA LEU A 52 6.40 10.31 11.85
C LEU A 52 7.67 9.97 11.05
N ASP A 53 7.52 9.14 10.04
CA ASP A 53 8.58 8.36 9.41
C ASP A 53 8.73 8.62 7.90
N LEU A 54 7.88 9.49 7.32
CA LEU A 54 7.92 9.88 5.89
C LEU A 54 7.80 8.68 4.93
N LEU A 55 7.13 7.63 5.36
CA LEU A 55 6.85 6.46 4.52
C LEU A 55 5.62 6.71 3.66
N ILE A 56 5.74 7.68 2.76
CA ILE A 56 4.74 8.04 1.75
C ILE A 56 5.38 7.83 0.38
N GLN A 57 4.72 7.06 -0.47
CA GLN A 57 5.07 6.92 -1.88
C GLN A 57 4.11 7.74 -2.72
N VAL A 58 4.61 8.79 -3.34
CA VAL A 58 3.84 9.64 -4.24
C VAL A 58 4.25 9.35 -5.68
N HIS A 59 3.29 8.93 -6.48
CA HIS A 59 3.46 8.74 -7.91
C HIS A 59 2.76 9.91 -8.61
N PHE A 60 3.57 10.88 -9.06
CA PHE A 60 3.13 12.03 -9.83
C PHE A 60 3.11 11.71 -11.32
N TYR A 61 2.03 12.09 -11.99
CA TYR A 61 1.86 11.89 -13.43
C TYR A 61 2.43 13.05 -14.28
N PHE A 62 3.32 13.89 -13.73
CA PHE A 62 3.90 15.01 -14.48
C PHE A 62 5.29 15.41 -13.94
N SER A 63 6.34 14.60 -14.17
CA SER A 63 7.73 15.06 -14.32
C SER A 63 8.70 13.88 -14.58
N VAL A 64 9.43 13.99 -15.69
CA VAL A 64 10.73 13.44 -16.18
C VAL A 64 11.33 12.12 -15.65
N THR A 65 11.00 11.58 -14.49
CA THR A 65 11.57 10.32 -14.00
C THR A 65 10.50 9.45 -13.33
N CYS A 66 10.37 8.22 -13.84
CA CYS A 66 9.56 7.10 -13.34
C CYS A 66 8.16 6.92 -13.98
N TYR A 67 8.14 6.00 -14.96
CA TYR A 67 7.00 5.26 -15.55
C TYR A 67 5.87 6.10 -16.18
N TRP A 68 6.02 6.31 -17.48
CA TRP A 68 4.99 6.80 -18.39
C TRP A 68 3.76 5.90 -18.38
N SER A 69 2.57 6.50 -18.29
CA SER A 69 1.34 5.83 -18.67
C SER A 69 0.28 6.81 -19.17
N PRO A 70 0.14 7.01 -20.51
CA PRO A 70 -0.59 8.11 -21.13
C PRO A 70 -2.04 8.30 -20.63
N ASN A 71 -2.68 7.23 -20.14
CA ASN A 71 -4.10 7.15 -19.83
C ASN A 71 -4.34 6.53 -18.43
N ARG A 72 -5.52 6.77 -17.82
CA ARG A 72 -5.95 6.05 -16.59
C ARG A 72 -5.90 4.52 -16.75
N ALA A 73 -6.15 4.03 -17.97
CA ALA A 73 -6.08 2.62 -18.34
C ALA A 73 -4.65 2.03 -18.32
N SER A 74 -3.63 2.88 -18.37
CA SER A 74 -2.23 2.47 -18.40
C SER A 74 -1.56 2.57 -17.02
N LEU A 75 -2.17 3.23 -16.03
CA LEU A 75 -1.84 2.96 -14.63
C LEU A 75 -1.98 1.46 -14.45
N ALA A 76 -0.92 0.74 -14.06
CA ALA A 76 -0.95 -0.70 -13.93
C ALA A 76 -2.21 -1.09 -13.16
N SER A 77 -3.19 -1.64 -13.88
CA SER A 77 -4.50 -2.01 -13.35
C SER A 77 -4.29 -3.25 -12.53
N GLN A 78 -3.71 -3.06 -11.35
CA GLN A 78 -3.55 -4.12 -10.39
C GLN A 78 -4.97 -4.58 -10.05
N PRO A 79 -5.28 -5.86 -10.28
CA PRO A 79 -6.60 -6.37 -9.98
C PRO A 79 -6.88 -6.10 -8.51
N HIS A 80 -8.03 -5.49 -8.24
CA HIS A 80 -8.41 -5.19 -6.88
C HIS A 80 -8.71 -6.52 -6.19
N VAL A 81 -7.77 -7.02 -5.38
CA VAL A 81 -7.83 -8.38 -4.83
C VAL A 81 -9.16 -8.75 -4.19
N TYR A 82 -9.87 -7.78 -3.59
CA TYR A 82 -11.21 -7.99 -3.04
C TYR A 82 -12.37 -7.91 -4.07
N LEU A 83 -12.34 -6.96 -5.01
CA LEU A 83 -13.47 -6.71 -5.93
C LEU A 83 -13.37 -7.55 -7.20
N ASP A 84 -12.16 -7.98 -7.56
CA ASP A 84 -11.85 -8.76 -8.76
C ASP A 84 -10.83 -9.87 -8.41
N PHE A 85 -11.21 -10.73 -7.47
CA PHE A 85 -10.36 -11.83 -7.01
C PHE A 85 -10.02 -12.84 -8.12
N PRO A 86 -10.92 -13.21 -9.05
CA PRO A 86 -10.59 -14.12 -10.15
C PRO A 86 -9.45 -13.58 -11.02
N ARG A 87 -9.51 -12.29 -11.41
CA ARG A 87 -8.42 -11.67 -12.18
C ARG A 87 -7.12 -11.60 -11.40
N PHE A 88 -7.18 -11.32 -10.10
CA PHE A 88 -6.00 -11.41 -9.23
C PHE A 88 -5.37 -12.81 -9.25
N LEU A 89 -6.18 -13.87 -9.19
CA LEU A 89 -5.67 -15.24 -9.27
C LEU A 89 -5.03 -15.54 -10.63
N GLU A 90 -5.63 -15.09 -11.73
CA GLU A 90 -5.06 -15.24 -13.08
C GLU A 90 -3.69 -14.54 -13.19
N ASP A 91 -3.61 -13.29 -12.74
CA ASP A 91 -2.37 -12.51 -12.76
C ASP A 91 -1.31 -13.13 -11.84
N ALA A 92 -1.70 -13.65 -10.67
CA ALA A 92 -0.79 -14.35 -9.76
C ALA A 92 -0.26 -15.66 -10.36
N VAL A 93 -1.13 -16.47 -10.99
CA VAL A 93 -0.72 -17.72 -11.65
C VAL A 93 0.23 -17.44 -12.80
N LYS A 94 -0.07 -16.43 -13.62
CA LYS A 94 0.81 -15.98 -14.71
C LYS A 94 2.17 -15.55 -14.17
N TRP A 95 2.19 -14.72 -13.13
CA TRP A 95 3.42 -14.27 -12.48
C TRP A 95 4.25 -15.46 -11.94
N ILE A 96 3.62 -16.45 -11.29
CA ILE A 96 4.32 -17.66 -10.83
C ILE A 96 4.92 -18.44 -12.01
N ALA A 97 4.17 -18.60 -13.10
CA ALA A 97 4.63 -19.31 -14.29
C ALA A 97 5.82 -18.61 -14.96
N ASP A 98 5.74 -17.28 -15.12
CA ASP A 98 6.82 -16.47 -15.69
C ASP A 98 8.11 -16.61 -14.87
N ARG A 99 7.99 -16.58 -13.54
CA ARG A 99 9.13 -16.74 -12.62
C ARG A 99 9.75 -18.14 -12.63
N ARG A 100 8.97 -19.17 -12.92
CA ARG A 100 9.48 -20.54 -13.11
C ARG A 100 10.27 -20.67 -14.42
N ASN A 101 9.85 -19.95 -15.46
CA ASN A 101 10.43 -20.06 -16.80
C ASN A 101 11.72 -19.26 -16.95
N VAL A 102 11.80 -18.09 -16.33
CA VAL A 102 13.06 -17.36 -16.18
C VAL A 102 13.89 -18.15 -15.17
N GLN A 103 15.06 -18.69 -15.55
CA GLN A 103 16.00 -19.45 -14.68
C GLN A 103 16.52 -18.60 -13.51
N SER A 104 15.62 -18.13 -12.67
CA SER A 104 15.86 -17.25 -11.54
C SER A 104 16.17 -18.10 -10.31
N ASN A 105 17.04 -17.59 -9.45
CA ASN A 105 17.31 -18.26 -8.19
C ASN A 105 16.10 -18.11 -7.25
N ARG A 106 15.32 -19.18 -7.10
CA ARG A 106 14.09 -19.23 -6.28
C ARG A 106 14.33 -19.72 -4.84
N SER A 107 15.59 -19.66 -4.38
CA SER A 107 15.97 -19.92 -2.98
C SER A 107 15.81 -18.71 -2.06
N GLY A 108 15.47 -17.54 -2.62
CA GLY A 108 15.23 -16.32 -1.84
C GLY A 108 13.99 -16.42 -0.95
N ASN A 109 13.96 -15.59 0.10
CA ASN A 109 12.85 -15.51 1.03
C ASN A 109 11.54 -15.09 0.33
N ALA A 110 10.50 -15.92 0.42
CA ALA A 110 9.23 -15.69 -0.27
C ALA A 110 8.50 -14.42 0.20
N MET A 111 8.55 -14.11 1.50
CA MET A 111 7.89 -12.93 2.06
C MET A 111 8.50 -11.63 1.50
N THR A 112 9.82 -11.59 1.41
CA THR A 112 10.55 -10.46 0.83
C THR A 112 10.22 -10.31 -0.65
N LEU A 113 10.19 -11.42 -1.40
CA LEU A 113 9.83 -11.43 -2.81
C LEU A 113 8.42 -10.86 -3.03
N VAL A 114 7.42 -11.39 -2.32
CA VAL A 114 6.02 -10.94 -2.45
C VAL A 114 5.89 -9.46 -2.12
N ARG A 115 6.58 -8.98 -1.07
CA ARG A 115 6.58 -7.56 -0.71
C ARG A 115 7.20 -6.67 -1.79
N THR A 116 8.23 -7.15 -2.49
CA THR A 116 8.88 -6.39 -3.58
C THR A 116 8.12 -6.48 -4.91
N SER A 117 7.34 -7.55 -5.11
CA SER A 117 6.51 -7.78 -6.29
C SER A 117 5.20 -7.01 -6.23
N THR A 118 5.34 -5.68 -6.16
CA THR A 118 4.22 -4.76 -6.04
C THR A 118 3.29 -4.80 -7.24
N GLU A 119 3.72 -5.34 -8.39
CA GLU A 119 2.93 -5.54 -9.60
C GLU A 119 1.73 -6.48 -9.39
N ILE A 120 1.86 -7.49 -8.54
CA ILE A 120 0.77 -8.42 -8.18
C ILE A 120 0.26 -8.15 -6.75
N PHE A 121 1.18 -8.00 -5.81
CA PHE A 121 0.86 -7.96 -4.37
C PHE A 121 0.86 -6.53 -3.83
N ALA A 122 0.13 -5.65 -4.48
CA ALA A 122 0.05 -4.25 -4.09
C ALA A 122 -0.77 -4.02 -2.82
N GLY A 123 -0.28 -3.10 -1.98
CA GLY A 123 -0.93 -2.74 -0.71
C GLY A 123 -0.47 -3.60 0.47
N ALA A 124 0.31 -4.65 0.24
CA ALA A 124 0.93 -5.42 1.31
C ALA A 124 2.25 -4.77 1.78
N GLY A 125 2.18 -3.98 2.85
CA GLY A 125 3.35 -3.45 3.55
C GLY A 125 4.04 -4.49 4.44
N VAL A 126 5.09 -4.07 5.17
CA VAL A 126 5.83 -4.97 6.08
C VAL A 126 4.91 -5.64 7.10
N TYR A 127 4.05 -4.89 7.78
CA TYR A 127 3.14 -5.46 8.80
C TYR A 127 2.05 -6.33 8.18
N SER A 128 1.41 -5.84 7.11
CA SER A 128 0.40 -6.62 6.38
C SER A 128 0.97 -7.94 5.89
N MET A 129 2.27 -7.99 5.52
CA MET A 129 2.89 -9.24 5.10
C MET A 129 3.07 -10.25 6.21
N HIS A 130 3.44 -9.82 7.41
CA HIS A 130 3.49 -10.70 8.56
C HIS A 130 2.10 -11.26 8.89
N GLU A 131 1.07 -10.42 8.84
CA GLU A 131 -0.31 -10.84 9.09
C GLU A 131 -0.79 -11.84 8.02
N LEU A 132 -0.53 -11.54 6.75
CA LEU A 132 -0.89 -12.41 5.62
C LEU A 132 -0.21 -13.78 5.68
N TRP A 133 1.05 -13.83 6.12
CA TRP A 133 1.77 -15.09 6.35
C TRP A 133 1.20 -15.86 7.53
N HIS A 134 0.87 -15.16 8.62
CA HIS A 134 0.27 -15.76 9.80
C HIS A 134 -1.09 -16.38 9.47
N MET A 135 -1.99 -15.64 8.83
CA MET A 135 -3.30 -16.13 8.38
C MET A 135 -3.20 -17.28 7.38
N ALA A 136 -2.20 -17.27 6.49
CA ALA A 136 -1.97 -18.37 5.56
C ALA A 136 -1.37 -19.62 6.24
N GLY A 137 -0.93 -19.52 7.50
CA GLY A 137 -0.23 -20.58 8.21
C GLY A 137 1.12 -20.92 7.57
N LEU A 138 1.86 -19.89 7.13
CA LEU A 138 3.15 -20.01 6.46
C LEU A 138 4.28 -19.55 7.38
N ALA A 139 5.38 -20.31 7.41
CA ALA A 139 6.57 -19.92 8.15
C ALA A 139 7.28 -18.74 7.45
N PRO A 140 7.78 -17.73 8.18
CA PRO A 140 8.40 -16.54 7.57
C PRO A 140 9.68 -16.82 6.78
N ASN A 141 10.36 -17.94 7.06
CA ASN A 141 11.63 -18.33 6.46
C ASN A 141 11.48 -19.19 5.19
N LEU A 142 10.26 -19.46 4.73
CA LEU A 142 10.05 -20.22 3.51
C LEU A 142 10.64 -19.51 2.28
N THR A 143 11.24 -20.30 1.41
CA THR A 143 11.76 -19.87 0.13
C THR A 143 10.64 -19.70 -0.90
N GLU A 144 10.92 -18.95 -1.97
CA GLU A 144 10.00 -18.79 -3.09
C GLU A 144 9.50 -20.15 -3.63
N ALA A 145 10.42 -21.08 -3.88
CA ALA A 145 10.06 -22.42 -4.38
C ALA A 145 9.15 -23.17 -3.40
N GLU A 146 9.47 -23.15 -2.11
CA GLU A 146 8.67 -23.85 -1.09
C GLU A 146 7.24 -23.32 -0.96
N VAL A 147 7.01 -22.02 -1.20
CA VAL A 147 5.68 -21.43 -1.19
C VAL A 147 4.97 -21.70 -2.51
N PHE A 148 5.57 -21.29 -3.63
CA PHE A 148 4.87 -21.23 -4.91
C PHE A 148 4.82 -22.55 -5.67
N ASP A 149 5.67 -23.53 -5.33
CA ASP A 149 5.61 -24.89 -5.90
C ASP A 149 4.70 -25.83 -5.13
N SER A 150 4.13 -25.36 -4.02
CA SER A 150 3.06 -26.04 -3.30
C SER A 150 1.72 -25.35 -3.58
N PRO A 151 0.82 -25.94 -4.40
CA PRO A 151 -0.47 -25.33 -4.70
C PRO A 151 -1.28 -24.99 -3.45
N SER A 152 -1.21 -25.83 -2.41
CA SER A 152 -1.87 -25.59 -1.12
C SER A 152 -1.34 -24.35 -0.41
N ARG A 153 -0.04 -24.09 -0.41
CA ARG A 153 0.55 -22.90 0.24
C ARG A 153 0.22 -21.64 -0.56
N THR A 154 0.34 -21.70 -1.88
CA THR A 154 -0.05 -20.60 -2.78
C THR A 154 -1.51 -20.21 -2.59
N VAL A 155 -2.43 -21.17 -2.62
CA VAL A 155 -3.87 -20.89 -2.48
C VAL A 155 -4.18 -20.29 -1.11
N ARG A 156 -3.56 -20.79 -0.02
CA ARG A 156 -3.72 -20.21 1.31
C ARG A 156 -3.22 -18.77 1.39
N LEU A 157 -2.10 -18.45 0.74
CA LEU A 157 -1.59 -17.08 0.65
C LEU A 157 -2.54 -16.16 -0.13
N CYS A 158 -3.05 -16.61 -1.28
CA CYS A 158 -4.03 -15.83 -2.06
C CYS A 158 -5.33 -15.62 -1.28
N ALA A 159 -5.82 -16.66 -0.59
CA ALA A 159 -7.02 -16.58 0.24
C ALA A 159 -6.84 -15.65 1.44
N SER A 160 -5.68 -15.69 2.11
CA SER A 160 -5.39 -14.76 3.20
C SER A 160 -5.33 -13.31 2.70
N TYR A 161 -4.81 -13.09 1.49
CA TYR A 161 -4.80 -11.79 0.83
C TYR A 161 -6.21 -11.24 0.57
N TYR A 162 -7.09 -12.09 0.03
CA TYR A 162 -8.50 -11.75 -0.14
C TYR A 162 -9.17 -11.42 1.19
N HIS A 163 -8.97 -12.27 2.21
CA HIS A 163 -9.57 -12.08 3.53
C HIS A 163 -9.14 -10.76 4.15
N PHE A 164 -7.84 -10.47 4.15
CA PHE A 164 -7.27 -9.23 4.67
C PHE A 164 -7.88 -8.00 3.97
N ALA A 165 -7.98 -8.03 2.64
CA ALA A 165 -8.55 -6.92 1.87
C ALA A 165 -10.05 -6.77 2.10
N LYS A 166 -10.79 -7.87 2.23
CA LYS A 166 -12.21 -7.87 2.59
C LYS A 166 -12.41 -7.21 3.94
N GLU A 167 -11.68 -7.65 4.97
CA GLU A 167 -11.79 -7.12 6.33
C GLU A 167 -11.42 -5.63 6.40
N ALA A 168 -10.36 -5.24 5.69
CA ALA A 168 -9.98 -3.83 5.55
C ALA A 168 -11.11 -2.98 4.94
N HIS A 169 -11.83 -3.54 3.95
CA HIS A 169 -12.90 -2.83 3.26
C HIS A 169 -14.21 -2.82 4.06
N THR A 170 -14.60 -3.92 4.69
CA THR A 170 -15.91 -4.07 5.34
C THR A 170 -15.91 -3.61 6.79
N THR A 171 -14.79 -3.77 7.51
CA THR A 171 -14.77 -3.61 8.96
C THR A 171 -14.01 -2.35 9.35
N LEU A 172 -12.77 -2.22 8.86
CA LEU A 172 -11.90 -1.09 9.21
C LEU A 172 -12.39 0.22 8.60
N TRP A 173 -12.84 0.21 7.34
CA TRP A 173 -13.37 1.41 6.70
C TRP A 173 -14.58 1.99 7.45
N LEU A 174 -15.51 1.13 7.89
CA LEU A 174 -16.67 1.58 8.64
C LEU A 174 -16.26 2.13 10.01
N ALA A 175 -15.40 1.43 10.75
CA ALA A 175 -14.95 1.88 12.07
C ALA A 175 -14.20 3.22 12.00
N VAL A 176 -13.26 3.35 11.06
CA VAL A 176 -12.40 4.55 10.97
C VAL A 176 -13.16 5.73 10.37
N VAL A 177 -13.94 5.54 9.31
CA VAL A 177 -14.55 6.67 8.59
C VAL A 177 -15.85 7.14 9.26
N PHE A 178 -16.70 6.25 9.75
CA PHE A 178 -17.95 6.70 10.39
C PHE A 178 -17.70 7.34 11.76
N GLU A 179 -16.81 6.79 12.59
CA GLU A 179 -16.52 7.40 13.90
C GLU A 179 -15.74 8.71 13.77
N SER A 180 -14.83 8.84 12.80
CA SER A 180 -14.10 10.08 12.57
C SER A 180 -14.97 11.19 11.98
N ILE A 181 -15.98 10.87 11.17
CA ILE A 181 -16.93 11.87 10.67
C ILE A 181 -17.84 12.35 11.81
N LEU A 182 -18.26 11.46 12.71
CA LEU A 182 -19.05 11.84 13.89
C LEU A 182 -18.25 12.76 14.84
N SER A 183 -16.96 12.51 15.05
CA SER A 183 -16.12 13.38 15.90
C SER A 183 -15.73 14.71 15.27
N ILE A 184 -15.88 14.88 13.96
CA ILE A 184 -15.72 16.17 13.27
C ILE A 184 -17.03 16.99 13.27
N ILE A 185 -18.18 16.33 13.41
CA ILE A 185 -19.51 16.95 13.39
C ILE A 185 -20.02 17.30 14.81
N CYS A 186 -19.45 16.69 15.86
CA CYS A 186 -19.74 17.01 17.27
C CYS A 186 -18.67 17.92 17.87
#